data_AF-A0A7K3XVZ4-F1
#
_entry.id   AF-A0A7K3XVZ4-F1
#
_cell.length_a   1.000
_cell.length_b   1.000
_cell.length_c   1.000
_cell.angle_alpha   90.00
_cell.angle_beta   90.00
_cell.angle_gamma   90.00
#
_symmetry.space_group_name_H-M   'P 1'
#
loop_
_entity.id
_entity.type
_entity.pdbx_description
1 polymer ?
#
loop_
_entity_poly.entity_id
_entity_poly.type
_entity_poly.pdbx_seq_one_letter_code
_entity_poly.pdbx_strand_id
1 'polypeptide(L)'
;MITVAVAGCAGRMGSAVVDAVKAADDMELVCGIDPSCPRSGEEGAYPVHPSVQDAIDAADFDVLVDFTRPDVVEGNLRVALPAGVDCVVGTTGLSDETLAELAALAPAGTCLFYAPNFTTGAVLMMEFAKAAAPYFPEAEVIEMHHCKKLDAPSGTAVRTAALISEARGRDSAAPGKETEIAGAEGARGALVSGVPVHSVRSMGFVASQEVVFGSLGQTLTIRHDSWDRTSYMPGVLLGIRSVGERDGLIVGLENFLA
;
A
#
# COMPACT_ATOMS: atom_id res chain seq x y z
N MET A 1 -0.55 8.74 23.80
CA MET A 1 0.37 8.44 22.70
C MET A 1 0.11 7.01 22.30
N ILE A 2 0.15 6.73 21.00
CA ILE A 2 0.03 5.37 20.45
C ILE A 2 1.41 4.72 20.54
N THR A 3 1.52 3.61 21.25
CA THR A 3 2.76 2.87 21.40
C THR A 3 2.94 1.89 20.24
N VAL A 4 4.10 1.93 19.60
CA VAL A 4 4.34 1.24 18.32
C VAL A 4 5.57 0.34 18.41
N ALA A 5 5.43 -0.89 17.94
CA ALA A 5 6.53 -1.79 17.61
C ALA A 5 6.70 -1.91 16.09
N VAL A 6 7.94 -2.02 15.60
CA VAL A 6 8.22 -2.13 14.16
C VAL A 6 8.95 -3.44 13.85
N ALA A 7 8.30 -4.33 13.10
CA ALA A 7 8.92 -5.54 12.58
C ALA A 7 9.67 -5.28 11.27
N GLY A 8 10.91 -5.79 11.20
CA GLY A 8 11.85 -5.49 10.13
C GLY A 8 12.49 -4.10 10.28
N CYS A 9 12.67 -3.62 11.52
CA CYS A 9 13.10 -2.25 11.81
C CYS A 9 14.48 -1.89 11.25
N ALA A 10 15.37 -2.87 10.99
CA ALA A 10 16.68 -2.61 10.36
C ALA A 10 16.62 -2.62 8.81
N GLY A 11 15.48 -3.00 8.24
CA GLY A 11 15.25 -2.99 6.80
C GLY A 11 14.99 -1.59 6.25
N ARG A 12 15.10 -1.43 4.92
CA ARG A 12 14.93 -0.12 4.24
C ARG A 12 13.57 0.56 4.50
N MET A 13 12.49 -0.22 4.55
CA MET A 13 11.16 0.31 4.86
C MET A 13 10.98 0.48 6.36
N GLY A 14 11.38 -0.51 7.16
CA GLY A 14 11.26 -0.45 8.62
C GLY A 14 12.02 0.72 9.24
N SER A 15 13.20 1.08 8.72
CA SER A 15 13.94 2.26 9.18
C SER A 15 13.18 3.56 8.91
N ALA A 16 12.54 3.67 7.74
CA ALA A 16 11.71 4.84 7.41
C ALA A 16 10.48 4.93 8.32
N VAL A 17 9.85 3.78 8.65
CA VAL A 17 8.73 3.72 9.61
C VAL A 17 9.20 4.16 11.00
N VAL A 18 10.35 3.65 11.46
CA VAL A 18 10.95 4.07 12.74
C VAL A 18 11.16 5.58 12.79
N ASP A 19 11.73 6.17 11.74
CA ASP A 19 11.97 7.60 11.68
C ASP A 19 10.65 8.39 11.68
N ALA A 20 9.64 7.93 10.95
CA ALA A 20 8.33 8.55 10.88
C ALA A 20 7.58 8.50 12.22
N VAL A 21 7.60 7.35 12.90
CA VAL A 21 6.98 7.16 14.22
C VAL A 21 7.65 8.06 15.25
N LYS A 22 8.99 8.11 15.28
CA LYS A 22 9.74 8.98 16.21
C LYS A 22 9.51 10.47 15.97
N ALA A 23 9.19 10.86 14.74
CA ALA A 23 8.91 12.24 14.37
C ALA A 23 7.44 12.66 14.61
N ALA A 24 6.56 11.71 14.94
CA ALA A 24 5.15 11.99 15.18
C ALA A 24 4.91 12.32 16.66
N ASP A 25 4.27 13.45 16.95
CA ASP A 25 4.02 13.93 18.32
C ASP A 25 3.00 13.08 19.10
N ASP A 26 2.23 12.23 18.40
CA ASP A 26 1.17 11.40 18.96
C ASP A 26 1.54 9.92 19.09
N MET A 27 2.79 9.55 18.78
CA MET A 27 3.28 8.17 18.76
C MET A 27 4.58 8.00 19.54
N GLU A 28 4.80 6.79 20.03
CA GLU A 28 6.03 6.40 20.72
C GLU A 28 6.54 5.07 20.18
N LEU A 29 7.78 5.03 19.72
CA LEU A 29 8.43 3.78 19.34
C LEU A 29 8.93 3.05 20.59
N VAL A 30 8.27 1.95 20.95
CA VAL A 30 8.61 1.13 22.12
C VAL A 30 9.76 0.20 21.82
N CYS A 31 9.68 -0.53 20.70
CA CYS A 31 10.72 -1.48 20.32
C CYS A 31 10.75 -1.75 18.81
N GLY A 32 11.84 -2.36 18.36
CA GLY A 32 11.95 -2.94 17.03
C GLY A 32 12.01 -4.46 17.11
N ILE A 33 11.68 -5.13 16.02
CA ILE A 33 11.84 -6.59 15.88
C ILE A 33 12.70 -6.85 14.65
N ASP A 34 13.87 -7.42 14.86
CA ASP A 34 14.77 -7.87 13.79
C ASP A 34 15.72 -8.98 14.30
N PRO A 35 15.63 -10.22 13.78
CA PRO A 35 16.47 -11.33 14.25
C PRO A 35 17.96 -11.15 13.92
N SER A 36 18.30 -10.27 12.98
CA SER A 36 19.69 -10.04 12.56
C SER A 36 20.40 -8.95 13.38
N CYS A 37 19.65 -8.15 14.14
CA CYS A 37 20.18 -7.02 14.90
C CYS A 37 19.56 -6.90 16.31
N PRO A 38 19.58 -7.97 17.13
CA PRO A 38 19.10 -7.86 18.51
C PRO A 38 19.99 -6.88 19.30
N ARG A 39 19.37 -5.95 20.02
CA ARG A 39 20.10 -4.99 20.87
C ARG A 39 19.30 -4.66 22.13
N SER A 40 19.99 -4.68 23.27
CA SER A 40 19.48 -4.08 24.51
C SER A 40 19.50 -2.57 24.31
N GLY A 41 18.37 -1.88 24.49
CA GLY A 41 18.28 -0.43 24.27
C GLY A 41 19.33 0.34 25.07
N GLU A 42 20.19 1.10 24.39
CA GLU A 42 21.12 2.06 25.04
C GLU A 42 20.39 3.39 25.32
N GLU A 43 20.96 4.28 26.15
CA GLU A 43 20.38 5.61 26.40
C GLU A 43 20.13 6.37 25.09
N GLY A 44 18.86 6.68 24.80
CA GLY A 44 18.42 7.35 23.56
C GLY A 44 18.12 6.41 22.38
N ALA A 45 18.24 5.08 22.57
CA ALA A 45 17.87 4.05 21.61
C ALA A 45 16.70 3.18 22.12
N TYR A 46 15.95 2.59 21.19
CA TYR A 46 14.87 1.64 21.48
C TYR A 46 15.42 0.19 21.45
N PRO A 47 14.94 -0.71 22.33
CA PRO A 47 15.33 -2.12 22.30
C PRO A 47 14.91 -2.80 20.99
N VAL A 48 15.69 -3.79 20.55
CA VAL A 48 15.34 -4.63 19.39
C VAL A 48 15.35 -6.09 19.79
N HIS A 49 14.22 -6.75 19.56
CA HIS A 49 13.97 -8.15 19.90
C HIS A 49 14.12 -9.05 18.66
N PRO A 50 14.49 -10.32 18.84
CA PRO A 50 14.67 -11.23 17.71
C PRO A 50 13.35 -11.76 17.14
N SER A 51 12.25 -11.72 17.91
CA SER A 51 10.92 -12.13 17.46
C SER A 51 9.81 -11.25 18.04
N VAL A 52 8.61 -11.35 17.46
CA VAL A 52 7.40 -10.68 17.99
C VAL A 52 7.04 -11.20 19.38
N GLN A 53 7.22 -12.50 19.64
CA GLN A 53 6.94 -13.08 20.96
C GLN A 53 7.84 -12.45 22.03
N ASP A 54 9.14 -12.35 21.76
CA ASP A 54 10.10 -11.75 22.70
C ASP A 54 9.82 -10.25 22.94
N ALA A 55 9.25 -9.56 21.96
CA ALA A 55 8.85 -8.16 22.10
C ALA A 55 7.62 -8.01 23.00
N ILE A 56 6.59 -8.84 22.79
CA ILE A 56 5.36 -8.86 23.61
C ILE A 56 5.68 -9.26 25.05
N ASP A 57 6.57 -10.23 25.25
CA ASP A 57 6.98 -10.66 26.59
C ASP A 57 7.77 -9.57 27.35
N ALA A 58 8.38 -8.63 26.62
CA ALA A 58 9.25 -7.60 27.18
C ALA A 58 8.54 -6.25 27.42
N ALA A 59 7.55 -5.90 26.61
CA ALA A 59 6.85 -4.63 26.70
C ALA A 59 5.45 -4.70 26.07
N ASP A 60 4.53 -3.91 26.63
CA ASP A 60 3.22 -3.66 26.03
C ASP A 60 3.34 -2.61 24.92
N PHE A 61 2.62 -2.81 23.82
CA PHE A 61 2.46 -1.83 22.75
C PHE A 61 1.10 -1.99 22.04
N ASP A 62 0.54 -0.89 21.59
CA ASP A 62 -0.79 -0.84 20.97
C ASP A 62 -0.75 -1.41 19.54
N VAL A 63 0.28 -1.05 18.77
CA VAL A 63 0.34 -1.33 17.33
C VAL A 63 1.66 -2.00 16.92
N LEU A 64 1.56 -3.10 16.16
CA LEU A 64 2.66 -3.70 15.41
C LEU A 64 2.62 -3.25 13.95
N VAL A 65 3.68 -2.60 13.47
CA VAL A 65 3.85 -2.26 12.06
C VAL A 65 4.79 -3.28 11.40
N ASP A 66 4.32 -3.96 10.37
CA ASP A 66 5.07 -5.04 9.69
C ASP A 66 5.33 -4.72 8.21
N PHE A 67 6.61 -4.48 7.91
CA PHE A 67 7.16 -4.37 6.55
C PHE A 67 8.28 -5.41 6.32
N THR A 68 8.11 -6.60 6.90
CA THR A 68 9.01 -7.73 6.72
C THR A 68 8.82 -8.38 5.34
N ARG A 69 9.20 -9.65 5.21
CA ARG A 69 9.08 -10.40 3.96
C ARG A 69 7.80 -11.24 3.98
N PRO A 70 7.26 -11.63 2.81
CA PRO A 70 6.06 -12.47 2.74
C PRO A 70 6.16 -13.78 3.51
N ASP A 71 7.35 -14.37 3.62
CA ASP A 71 7.62 -15.60 4.37
C ASP A 71 7.68 -15.43 5.90
N VAL A 72 7.65 -14.19 6.39
CA VAL A 72 7.81 -13.84 7.81
C VAL A 72 6.53 -13.25 8.40
N VAL A 73 5.85 -12.38 7.63
CA VAL A 73 4.69 -11.61 8.10
C VAL A 73 3.57 -12.48 8.68
N GLU A 74 3.26 -13.63 8.09
CA GLU A 74 2.22 -14.52 8.62
C GLU A 74 2.57 -15.02 10.02
N GLY A 75 3.83 -15.40 10.25
CA GLY A 75 4.30 -15.87 11.56
C GLY A 75 4.22 -14.77 12.62
N ASN A 76 4.54 -13.53 12.25
CA ASN A 76 4.40 -12.37 13.12
C ASN A 76 2.94 -12.12 13.51
N LEU A 77 2.03 -12.15 12.54
CA LEU A 77 0.60 -11.92 12.75
C LEU A 77 -0.06 -13.01 13.60
N ARG A 78 0.36 -14.27 13.46
CA ARG A 78 -0.10 -15.38 14.31
C ARG A 78 0.27 -15.24 15.78
N VAL A 79 1.21 -14.35 16.12
CA VAL A 79 1.62 -14.06 17.49
C VAL A 79 0.98 -12.76 17.98
N ALA A 80 1.03 -11.69 17.18
CA ALA A 80 0.53 -10.38 17.59
C ALA A 80 -0.99 -10.31 17.72
N LEU A 81 -1.74 -10.86 16.76
CA LEU A 81 -3.20 -10.75 16.74
C LEU A 81 -3.86 -11.44 17.94
N PRO A 82 -3.51 -12.69 18.34
CA PRO A 82 -4.06 -13.30 19.55
C PRO A 82 -3.72 -12.56 20.84
N ALA A 83 -2.62 -11.81 20.88
CA ALA A 83 -2.22 -10.99 22.01
C ALA A 83 -3.01 -9.68 22.14
N GLY A 84 -3.91 -9.40 21.19
CA GLY A 84 -4.73 -8.19 21.17
C GLY A 84 -4.02 -6.96 20.61
N VAL A 85 -2.90 -7.14 19.91
CA VAL A 85 -2.13 -6.05 19.31
C VAL A 85 -2.65 -5.75 17.91
N ASP A 86 -2.97 -4.48 17.65
CA ASP A 86 -3.38 -4.03 16.32
C ASP A 86 -2.22 -4.14 15.34
N CYS A 87 -2.49 -4.63 14.13
CA CYS A 87 -1.46 -4.89 13.15
C CYS A 87 -1.64 -4.01 11.91
N VAL A 88 -0.58 -3.28 11.52
CA VAL A 88 -0.50 -2.47 10.30
C VAL A 88 0.51 -3.10 9.35
N VAL A 89 0.03 -3.67 8.25
CA VAL A 89 0.84 -4.54 7.38
C VAL A 89 0.98 -3.95 5.99
N GLY A 90 2.23 -3.76 5.55
CA GLY A 90 2.58 -3.35 4.18
C GLY A 90 3.33 -4.39 3.35
N THR A 91 3.56 -5.57 3.92
CA THR A 91 4.11 -6.71 3.20
C THR A 91 3.08 -7.25 2.21
N THR A 92 3.35 -7.17 0.91
CA THR A 92 2.45 -7.72 -0.12
C THR A 92 2.56 -9.23 -0.24
N GLY A 93 1.51 -9.91 -0.69
CA GLY A 93 1.57 -11.31 -1.14
C GLY A 93 0.82 -12.31 -0.25
N LEU A 94 0.13 -11.84 0.78
CA LEU A 94 -0.87 -12.63 1.51
C LEU A 94 -2.17 -12.69 0.70
N SER A 95 -2.85 -13.84 0.68
CA SER A 95 -4.17 -13.96 0.06
C SER A 95 -5.27 -13.42 0.98
N ASP A 96 -6.42 -13.07 0.41
CA ASP A 96 -7.57 -12.59 1.17
C ASP A 96 -8.07 -13.65 2.17
N GLU A 97 -7.98 -14.94 1.82
CA GLU A 97 -8.31 -16.04 2.73
C GLU A 97 -7.35 -16.09 3.93
N THR A 98 -6.03 -16.01 3.68
CA THR A 98 -5.03 -15.96 4.76
C THR A 98 -5.24 -14.75 5.67
N LEU A 99 -5.54 -13.57 5.10
CA LEU A 99 -5.81 -12.38 5.89
C LEU A 99 -7.06 -12.53 6.77
N ALA A 100 -8.13 -13.11 6.23
CA ALA A 100 -9.35 -13.38 6.99
C ALA A 100 -9.13 -14.40 8.10
N GLU A 101 -8.38 -15.48 7.82
CA GLU A 101 -7.99 -16.48 8.82
C GLU A 101 -7.17 -15.87 9.95
N LEU A 102 -6.20 -15.00 9.64
CA LEU A 102 -5.36 -14.33 10.63
C LEU A 102 -6.17 -13.36 11.49
N ALA A 103 -7.01 -12.53 10.87
CA ALA A 103 -7.88 -11.60 11.61
C ALA A 103 -8.83 -12.33 12.56
N ALA A 104 -9.30 -13.53 12.19
CA ALA A 104 -10.16 -14.35 13.04
C ALA A 104 -9.46 -14.92 14.29
N LEU A 105 -8.12 -14.85 14.37
CA LEU A 105 -7.37 -15.22 15.57
C LEU A 105 -7.40 -14.12 16.64
N ALA A 106 -7.73 -12.89 16.25
CA ALA A 106 -7.68 -11.74 17.13
C ALA A 106 -8.91 -11.67 18.06
N PRO A 107 -8.77 -11.23 19.32
CA PRO A 107 -9.91 -10.95 20.17
C PRO A 107 -10.74 -9.78 19.63
N ALA A 108 -11.98 -9.65 20.13
CA ALA A 108 -12.83 -8.53 19.75
C ALA A 108 -12.19 -7.19 20.15
N GLY A 109 -12.20 -6.23 19.23
CA GLY A 109 -11.55 -4.93 19.41
C GLY A 109 -10.11 -4.86 18.93
N THR A 110 -9.59 -5.91 18.27
CA THR A 110 -8.27 -5.89 17.62
C THR A 110 -8.43 -5.85 16.11
N CYS A 111 -7.64 -4.99 15.47
CA CYS A 111 -7.67 -4.72 14.04
C CYS A 111 -6.44 -5.28 13.32
N LEU A 112 -6.67 -6.03 12.24
CA LEU A 112 -5.68 -6.30 11.21
C LEU A 112 -5.91 -5.34 10.05
N PHE A 113 -5.08 -4.31 9.93
CA PHE A 113 -5.04 -3.45 8.76
C PHE A 113 -3.95 -3.91 7.79
N TYR A 114 -4.37 -4.27 6.58
CA TYR A 114 -3.48 -4.62 5.48
C TYR A 114 -3.66 -3.61 4.34
N ALA A 115 -2.59 -2.96 3.91
CA ALA A 115 -2.64 -2.08 2.74
C ALA A 115 -1.59 -2.48 1.70
N PRO A 116 -2.02 -2.83 0.47
CA PRO A 116 -1.09 -3.12 -0.63
C PRO A 116 -0.35 -1.85 -1.11
N ASN A 117 -0.82 -0.66 -0.74
CA ASN A 117 -0.17 0.61 -1.00
C ASN A 117 -0.49 1.64 0.10
N PHE A 118 0.55 2.14 0.76
CA PHE A 118 0.45 3.17 1.80
C PHE A 118 0.59 4.62 1.28
N THR A 119 0.73 4.80 -0.03
CA THR A 119 0.87 6.16 -0.58
C THR A 119 -0.50 6.81 -0.69
N THR A 120 -0.80 7.75 0.21
CA THR A 120 -2.10 8.46 0.25
C THR A 120 -2.45 9.11 -1.08
N GLY A 121 -1.49 9.76 -1.74
CA GLY A 121 -1.70 10.38 -3.05
C GLY A 121 -2.08 9.39 -4.15
N ALA A 122 -1.49 8.19 -4.16
CA ALA A 122 -1.83 7.16 -5.13
C ALA A 122 -3.25 6.60 -4.86
N VAL A 123 -3.60 6.41 -3.59
CA VAL A 123 -4.94 5.93 -3.20
C VAL A 123 -6.01 6.96 -3.54
N LEU A 124 -5.78 8.25 -3.22
CA LEU A 124 -6.69 9.33 -3.61
C LEU A 124 -6.82 9.48 -5.13
N MET A 125 -5.74 9.34 -5.89
CA MET A 125 -5.81 9.31 -7.35
C MET A 125 -6.73 8.18 -7.85
N MET A 126 -6.64 6.99 -7.26
CA MET A 126 -7.53 5.86 -7.61
C MET A 126 -9.00 6.16 -7.25
N GLU A 127 -9.26 6.68 -6.05
CA GLU A 127 -10.62 7.02 -5.63
C GLU A 127 -11.22 8.15 -6.46
N PHE A 128 -10.44 9.18 -6.81
CA PHE A 128 -10.91 10.25 -7.70
C PHE A 128 -11.10 9.75 -9.14
N ALA A 129 -10.26 8.85 -9.63
CA ALA A 129 -10.47 8.23 -10.93
C ALA A 129 -11.75 7.39 -10.95
N LYS A 130 -12.00 6.59 -9.90
CA LYS A 130 -13.25 5.85 -9.71
C LYS A 130 -14.46 6.78 -9.71
N ALA A 131 -14.39 7.89 -8.97
CA ALA A 131 -15.47 8.87 -8.90
C ALA A 131 -15.71 9.60 -10.24
N ALA A 132 -14.66 9.85 -11.03
CA ALA A 132 -14.76 10.50 -12.33
C ALA A 132 -15.29 9.56 -13.43
N ALA A 133 -14.97 8.27 -13.36
CA ALA A 133 -15.22 7.28 -14.41
C ALA A 133 -16.67 7.24 -14.98
N PRO A 134 -17.76 7.38 -14.18
CA PRO A 134 -19.12 7.39 -14.71
C PRO A 134 -19.40 8.53 -15.70
N TYR A 135 -18.70 9.67 -15.55
CA TYR A 135 -18.97 10.92 -16.29
C TYR A 135 -18.22 11.03 -17.61
N PHE A 136 -17.18 10.24 -17.81
CA PHE A 136 -16.36 10.28 -19.02
C PHE A 136 -16.54 9.01 -19.86
N PRO A 137 -16.71 9.11 -21.19
CA PRO A 137 -16.80 7.94 -22.05
C PRO A 137 -15.46 7.19 -22.12
N GLU A 138 -14.35 7.92 -22.14
CA GLU A 138 -13.02 7.36 -22.36
C GLU A 138 -12.09 7.61 -21.19
N ALA A 139 -11.24 6.63 -20.91
CA ALA A 139 -10.24 6.67 -19.86
C ALA A 139 -9.02 5.83 -20.27
N GLU A 140 -7.82 6.34 -20.04
CA GLU A 140 -6.56 5.59 -20.20
C GLU A 140 -5.68 5.79 -18.97
N VAL A 141 -4.90 4.76 -18.62
CA VAL A 141 -3.94 4.81 -17.50
C VAL A 141 -2.53 4.79 -18.06
N ILE A 142 -1.69 5.71 -17.61
CA ILE A 142 -0.29 5.79 -17.99
C ILE A 142 0.53 5.68 -16.71
N GLU A 143 1.36 4.66 -16.59
CA GLU A 143 2.27 4.48 -15.45
C GLU A 143 3.73 4.64 -15.89
N MET A 144 4.53 5.26 -15.03
CA MET A 144 5.96 5.50 -15.27
C MET A 144 6.77 5.03 -14.07
N HIS A 145 7.77 4.19 -14.33
CA HIS A 145 8.67 3.66 -13.30
C HIS A 145 10.12 3.66 -13.78
N HIS A 146 11.04 3.49 -12.83
CA HIS A 146 12.46 3.28 -13.13
C HIS A 146 12.69 2.07 -14.05
N CYS A 147 13.80 2.07 -14.81
CA CYS A 147 14.15 0.98 -15.74
C CYS A 147 14.36 -0.41 -15.10
N LYS A 148 14.52 -0.49 -13.77
CA LYS A 148 14.72 -1.76 -13.05
C LYS A 148 13.40 -2.46 -12.64
N LYS A 149 12.24 -1.88 -12.93
CA LYS A 149 10.95 -2.48 -12.55
C LYS A 149 10.63 -3.61 -13.53
N LEU A 150 10.42 -4.80 -12.99
CA LEU A 150 10.30 -6.03 -13.78
C LEU A 150 8.90 -6.25 -14.34
N ASP A 151 7.87 -5.94 -13.57
CA ASP A 151 6.47 -6.09 -13.94
C ASP A 151 5.96 -4.91 -14.78
N ALA A 152 5.06 -5.19 -15.73
CA ALA A 152 4.30 -4.21 -16.48
C ALA A 152 2.95 -4.81 -16.94
N PRO A 153 1.81 -4.12 -16.74
CA PRO A 153 1.66 -2.89 -15.96
C PRO A 153 1.92 -3.08 -14.46
N SER A 154 2.17 -1.97 -13.76
CA SER A 154 2.28 -2.00 -12.29
C SER A 154 0.98 -2.46 -11.60
N GLY A 155 1.09 -3.06 -10.42
CA GLY A 155 -0.09 -3.47 -9.63
C GLY A 155 -1.07 -2.32 -9.34
N THR A 156 -0.56 -1.10 -9.10
CA THR A 156 -1.41 0.11 -8.93
C THR A 156 -2.16 0.44 -10.21
N ALA A 157 -1.53 0.35 -11.38
CA ALA A 157 -2.19 0.61 -12.66
C ALA A 157 -3.28 -0.42 -12.96
N VAL A 158 -3.02 -1.71 -12.67
CA VAL A 158 -4.01 -2.78 -12.82
C VAL A 158 -5.22 -2.53 -11.92
N ARG A 159 -4.99 -2.20 -10.64
CA ARG A 159 -6.08 -1.87 -9.69
C ARG A 159 -6.85 -0.64 -10.14
N THR A 160 -6.17 0.40 -10.60
CA THR A 160 -6.80 1.63 -11.09
C THR A 160 -7.71 1.37 -12.28
N ALA A 161 -7.22 0.60 -13.26
CA ALA A 161 -7.99 0.20 -14.43
C ALA A 161 -9.25 -0.61 -14.05
N ALA A 162 -9.13 -1.54 -13.10
CA ALA A 162 -10.26 -2.30 -12.58
C ALA A 162 -11.32 -1.40 -11.92
N LEU A 163 -10.91 -0.47 -11.04
CA LEU A 163 -11.84 0.47 -10.38
C LEU A 163 -12.55 1.40 -11.38
N ILE A 164 -11.83 1.89 -12.39
CA ILE A 164 -12.41 2.71 -13.48
C ILE A 164 -13.43 1.89 -14.25
N SER A 165 -13.10 0.66 -14.62
CA SER A 165 -13.98 -0.22 -15.40
C SER A 165 -15.28 -0.52 -14.65
N GLU A 166 -15.17 -0.92 -13.38
CA GLU A 166 -16.31 -1.20 -12.50
C GLU A 166 -17.22 0.02 -12.36
N ALA A 167 -16.65 1.21 -12.11
CA ALA A 167 -17.43 2.43 -11.91
C ALA A 167 -18.04 2.98 -13.20
N ARG A 168 -17.35 2.85 -14.35
CA ARG A 168 -17.81 3.38 -15.63
C ARG A 168 -19.08 2.66 -16.12
N GLY A 169 -19.19 1.35 -15.87
CA GLY A 169 -20.39 0.56 -16.19
C GLY A 169 -20.71 0.46 -17.70
N ARG A 170 -19.76 0.82 -18.57
CA ARG A 170 -19.86 0.72 -20.04
C ARG A 170 -18.49 0.46 -20.65
N ASP A 171 -18.50 -0.16 -21.82
CA ASP A 171 -17.30 -0.36 -22.62
C ASP A 171 -16.87 0.93 -23.32
N SER A 172 -15.55 1.05 -23.55
CA SER A 172 -14.98 2.11 -24.37
C SER A 172 -15.40 1.91 -25.83
N ALA A 173 -15.68 3.02 -26.53
CA ALA A 173 -15.94 3.01 -27.98
C ALA A 173 -14.69 3.44 -28.77
N ALA A 174 -13.58 3.75 -28.10
CA ALA A 174 -12.34 4.11 -28.74
C ALA A 174 -11.76 2.91 -29.53
N PRO A 175 -11.13 3.15 -30.69
CA PRO A 175 -10.50 2.08 -31.46
C PRO A 175 -9.44 1.33 -30.66
N GLY A 176 -9.45 0.00 -30.76
CA GLY A 176 -8.53 -0.90 -30.09
C GLY A 176 -7.37 -1.34 -30.97
N LYS A 177 -6.76 -2.47 -30.59
CA LYS A 177 -5.58 -3.06 -31.26
C LYS A 177 -5.83 -3.41 -32.73
N GLU A 178 -7.09 -3.60 -33.14
CA GLU A 178 -7.48 -3.88 -34.53
C GLU A 178 -7.15 -2.73 -35.50
N THR A 179 -6.86 -1.54 -34.96
CA THR A 179 -6.43 -0.37 -35.74
C THR A 179 -4.92 -0.13 -35.74
N GLU A 180 -4.15 -1.01 -35.11
CA GLU A 180 -2.69 -0.93 -35.14
C GLU A 180 -2.15 -1.23 -36.54
N ILE A 181 -1.13 -0.46 -36.93
CA ILE A 181 -0.47 -0.63 -38.23
C ILE A 181 0.62 -1.68 -38.14
N ALA A 182 0.90 -2.35 -39.26
CA ALA A 182 1.99 -3.32 -39.34
C ALA A 182 3.33 -2.70 -38.93
N GLY A 183 4.03 -3.35 -38.00
CA GLY A 183 5.32 -2.90 -37.43
C GLY A 183 5.20 -1.94 -36.24
N ALA A 184 3.98 -1.68 -35.74
CA ALA A 184 3.71 -0.90 -34.54
C ALA A 184 2.72 -1.62 -33.60
N GLU A 185 2.79 -2.94 -33.52
CA GLU A 185 1.95 -3.75 -32.65
C GLU A 185 2.16 -3.37 -31.18
N GLY A 186 1.05 -3.22 -30.43
CA GLY A 186 1.04 -2.74 -29.05
C GLY A 186 1.00 -1.22 -28.89
N ALA A 187 0.92 -0.45 -29.98
CA ALA A 187 0.83 1.02 -29.94
C ALA A 187 -0.38 1.56 -29.17
N ARG A 188 -1.46 0.78 -29.01
CA ARG A 188 -2.64 1.16 -28.21
C ARG A 188 -2.52 0.81 -26.73
N GLY A 189 -1.40 0.22 -26.31
CA GLY A 189 -1.17 -0.22 -24.93
C GLY A 189 -1.87 -1.54 -24.60
N ALA A 190 -1.73 -1.98 -23.35
CA ALA A 190 -2.39 -3.20 -22.87
C ALA A 190 -3.85 -2.90 -22.51
N LEU A 191 -4.77 -3.83 -22.79
CA LEU A 191 -6.17 -3.69 -22.38
C LEU A 191 -6.38 -4.41 -21.04
N VAL A 192 -6.50 -3.64 -19.95
CA VAL A 192 -6.70 -4.18 -18.59
C VAL A 192 -8.12 -3.85 -18.14
N SER A 193 -8.94 -4.88 -17.92
CA SER A 193 -10.36 -4.71 -17.56
C SER A 193 -11.13 -3.77 -18.51
N GLY A 194 -10.79 -3.73 -19.80
CA GLY A 194 -11.43 -2.82 -20.76
C GLY A 194 -10.97 -1.36 -20.69
N VAL A 195 -9.86 -1.08 -20.02
CA VAL A 195 -9.20 0.24 -19.96
C VAL A 195 -7.79 0.11 -20.54
N PRO A 196 -7.39 0.94 -21.52
CA PRO A 196 -6.02 0.97 -22.03
C PRO A 196 -5.02 1.39 -20.94
N VAL A 197 -3.92 0.65 -20.85
CA VAL A 197 -2.83 0.89 -19.90
C VAL A 197 -1.48 0.93 -20.61
N HIS A 198 -0.74 2.01 -20.38
CA HIS A 198 0.57 2.28 -20.97
C HIS A 198 1.63 2.26 -19.89
N SER A 199 2.75 1.59 -20.14
CA SER A 199 3.84 1.42 -19.16
C SER A 199 5.14 2.01 -19.68
N VAL A 200 5.62 3.06 -19.02
CA VAL A 200 6.89 3.73 -19.34
C VAL A 200 7.97 3.26 -18.36
N ARG A 201 9.13 2.88 -18.89
CA ARG A 201 10.33 2.54 -18.10
C ARG A 201 11.45 3.50 -18.48
N SER A 202 11.78 4.43 -17.58
CA SER A 202 12.79 5.45 -17.85
C SER A 202 13.57 5.84 -16.60
N MET A 203 14.82 6.29 -16.80
CA MET A 203 15.62 6.88 -15.74
C MET A 203 15.00 8.22 -15.31
N GLY A 204 15.02 8.49 -13.99
CA GLY A 204 14.45 9.71 -13.40
C GLY A 204 13.11 9.50 -12.70
N PHE A 205 12.32 8.49 -13.09
CA PHE A 205 11.10 8.13 -12.37
C PHE A 205 11.39 7.15 -11.23
N VAL A 206 10.68 7.31 -10.11
CA VAL A 206 10.57 6.27 -9.08
C VAL A 206 9.26 5.50 -9.31
N ALA A 207 8.12 6.16 -9.10
CA ALA A 207 6.81 5.66 -9.47
C ALA A 207 5.86 6.84 -9.70
N SER A 208 5.29 6.93 -10.89
CA SER A 208 4.27 7.92 -11.23
C SER A 208 3.14 7.25 -11.98
N GLN A 209 1.94 7.81 -11.84
CA GLN A 209 0.79 7.36 -12.60
C GLN A 209 -0.11 8.53 -12.95
N GLU A 210 -0.71 8.45 -14.12
CA GLU A 210 -1.66 9.40 -14.65
C GLU A 210 -2.88 8.65 -15.16
N VAL A 211 -4.06 9.17 -14.84
CA VAL A 211 -5.32 8.74 -15.43
C VAL A 211 -5.85 9.88 -16.29
N VAL A 212 -6.02 9.63 -17.57
CA VAL A 212 -6.51 10.61 -18.54
C VAL A 212 -7.92 10.23 -18.95
N PHE A 213 -8.87 11.07 -18.63
CA PHE A 213 -10.26 10.95 -19.05
C PHE A 213 -10.56 11.89 -20.22
N GLY A 214 -11.23 11.36 -21.25
CA GLY A 214 -11.60 12.10 -22.45
C GLY A 214 -13.12 12.23 -22.60
N SER A 215 -13.58 13.41 -22.99
CA SER A 215 -14.98 13.67 -23.40
C SER A 215 -15.01 14.78 -24.46
N LEU A 216 -16.18 15.02 -25.06
CA LEU A 216 -16.33 16.04 -26.10
C LEU A 216 -15.90 17.42 -25.59
N GLY A 217 -14.84 17.98 -26.18
CA GLY A 217 -14.35 19.33 -25.89
C GLY A 217 -13.57 19.47 -24.58
N GLN A 218 -13.22 18.37 -23.89
CA GLN A 218 -12.49 18.43 -22.62
C GLN A 218 -11.67 17.17 -22.33
N THR A 219 -10.65 17.35 -21.49
CA THR A 219 -9.84 16.29 -20.90
C THR A 219 -9.70 16.56 -19.41
N LEU A 220 -9.80 15.52 -18.59
CA LEU A 220 -9.48 15.56 -17.17
C LEU A 220 -8.29 14.64 -16.91
N THR A 221 -7.27 15.17 -16.26
CA THR A 221 -6.07 14.40 -15.89
C THR A 221 -5.94 14.39 -14.38
N ILE A 222 -5.80 13.19 -13.81
CA ILE A 222 -5.50 12.98 -12.38
C ILE A 222 -4.13 12.31 -12.31
N ARG A 223 -3.18 12.95 -11.63
CA ARG A 223 -1.78 12.52 -11.62
C ARG A 223 -1.25 12.40 -10.20
N HIS A 224 -0.46 11.36 -9.97
CA HIS A 224 0.32 11.17 -8.76
C HIS A 224 1.79 10.89 -9.11
N ASP A 225 2.69 11.56 -8.38
CA ASP A 225 4.14 11.37 -8.49
C ASP A 225 4.71 11.01 -7.10
N SER A 226 5.36 9.85 -7.01
CA SER A 226 6.16 9.46 -5.85
C SER A 226 7.63 9.70 -6.16
N TRP A 227 8.29 10.55 -5.37
CA TRP A 227 9.71 10.88 -5.56
C TRP A 227 10.64 9.97 -4.77
N ASP A 228 10.17 9.44 -3.64
CA ASP A 228 10.89 8.48 -2.82
C ASP A 228 9.95 7.75 -1.85
N ARG A 229 10.52 6.91 -0.98
CA ARG A 229 9.77 6.06 -0.03
C ARG A 229 9.15 6.82 1.13
N THR A 230 9.52 8.07 1.38
CA THR A 230 8.86 8.89 2.40
C THR A 230 7.39 9.12 2.06
N SER A 231 7.01 9.01 0.77
CA SER A 231 5.62 9.09 0.30
C SER A 231 4.68 8.04 0.90
N TYR A 232 5.19 6.91 1.40
CA TYR A 232 4.38 5.90 2.11
C TYR A 232 4.07 6.31 3.55
N MET A 233 4.93 7.11 4.19
CA MET A 233 4.88 7.35 5.64
C MET A 233 3.59 8.02 6.10
N PRO A 234 3.04 9.04 5.40
CA PRO A 234 1.75 9.61 5.79
C PRO A 234 0.63 8.58 5.88
N GLY A 235 0.58 7.60 4.96
CA GLY A 235 -0.42 6.54 5.02
C GLY A 235 -0.13 5.52 6.12
N VAL A 236 1.14 5.21 6.40
CA VAL A 236 1.50 4.31 7.52
C VAL A 236 1.04 4.92 8.84
N LEU A 237 1.36 6.21 9.06
CA LEU A 237 0.93 6.94 10.25
C LEU A 237 -0.60 7.05 10.34
N LEU A 238 -1.30 7.23 9.21
CA LEU A 238 -2.75 7.18 9.17
C LEU A 238 -3.27 5.81 9.60
N GLY A 239 -2.67 4.72 9.10
CA GLY A 239 -3.01 3.36 9.51
C GLY A 239 -2.87 3.17 11.02
N ILE A 240 -1.71 3.53 11.59
CA ILE A 240 -1.43 3.46 13.03
C ILE A 240 -2.48 4.24 13.85
N ARG A 241 -2.85 5.46 13.40
CA ARG A 241 -3.87 6.27 14.08
C ARG A 241 -5.27 5.68 14.03
N SER A 242 -5.57 4.93 12.98
CA SER A 242 -6.94 4.49 12.69
C SER A 242 -7.27 3.13 13.30
N VAL A 243 -6.29 2.25 13.47
CA VAL A 243 -6.54 0.86 13.87
C VAL A 243 -7.18 0.73 15.26
N GLY A 244 -6.81 1.57 16.23
CA GLY A 244 -7.34 1.51 17.59
C GLY A 244 -8.83 1.86 17.74
N GLU A 245 -9.46 2.35 16.67
CA GLU A 245 -10.91 2.64 16.62
C GLU A 245 -11.66 1.62 15.75
N ARG A 246 -11.02 0.52 15.35
CA ARG A 246 -11.51 -0.45 14.37
C ARG A 246 -11.40 -1.87 14.91
N ASP A 247 -12.07 -2.81 14.24
CA ASP A 247 -12.03 -4.22 14.58
C ASP A 247 -11.98 -5.11 13.31
N GLY A 248 -11.42 -6.30 13.47
CA GLY A 248 -11.38 -7.30 12.41
C GLY A 248 -10.40 -6.95 11.28
N LEU A 249 -10.74 -7.38 10.06
CA LEU A 249 -9.89 -7.20 8.88
C LEU A 249 -10.28 -5.94 8.12
N ILE A 250 -9.30 -5.06 7.88
CA ILE A 250 -9.43 -3.92 6.97
C ILE A 250 -8.38 -4.06 5.86
N VAL A 251 -8.84 -4.09 4.61
CA VAL A 251 -7.99 -4.19 3.43
C VAL A 251 -8.09 -2.91 2.61
N GLY A 252 -6.96 -2.21 2.48
CA GLY A 252 -6.86 -0.99 1.67
C GLY A 252 -6.97 0.29 2.49
N LEU A 253 -6.07 1.24 2.21
CA LEU A 253 -5.96 2.52 2.92
C LEU A 253 -7.16 3.44 2.65
N GLU A 254 -7.88 3.24 1.56
CA GLU A 254 -9.10 3.98 1.19
C GLU A 254 -10.16 3.96 2.29
N ASN A 255 -10.20 2.91 3.11
CA ASN A 255 -11.14 2.77 4.23
C ASN A 255 -10.89 3.76 5.40
N PHE A 256 -9.72 4.42 5.40
CA PHE A 256 -9.34 5.42 6.41
C PHE A 256 -9.28 6.84 5.86
N LEU A 257 -9.60 7.03 4.58
CA LEU A 257 -9.59 8.35 3.92
C LEU A 257 -10.98 8.98 3.77
N ALA A 258 -12.00 8.34 4.35
CA ALA A 258 -13.41 8.75 4.28
C ALA A 258 -13.89 9.45 5.56
#